data_AF-A0A662Y164-F1
#
_entry.id   AF-A0A662Y164-F1
#
_cell.length_a   1.000
_cell.length_b   1.000
_cell.length_c   1.000
_cell.angle_alpha   90.00
_cell.angle_beta   90.00
_cell.angle_gamma   90.00
#
_symmetry.space_group_name_H-M   'P 1'
#
loop_
_entity.id
_entity.type
_entity.pdbx_description
1 polymer ?
#
loop_
_entity_poly.entity_id
_entity_poly.type
_entity_poly.pdbx_seq_one_letter_code
_entity_poly.pdbx_strand_id
1 'polypeptide(L)'
;VHRVLITSVVLAAKFFDDHYFNNAYYAKVGGVPCAEMNELEVEYLLLLNFSLHVSSETYARYYNELANHYMFSSALPPSPYYQLRHFVAPDPSQQGALVYVTESFPTAPQPSGPLAMPPLRRTTEDGGDAMPATAGNGIACTKSSQRASGQKRRSAVALGVNA
;
A
#
# COMPACT_ATOMS: atom_id res chain seq x y z
N VAL A 1 -20.87 15.92 -4.72
CA VAL A 1 -19.64 15.09 -4.86
C VAL A 1 -19.93 13.60 -4.94
N HIS A 2 -20.82 13.05 -4.09
CA HIS A 2 -21.17 11.62 -4.09
C HIS A 2 -21.59 11.05 -5.47
N ARG A 3 -22.49 11.74 -6.18
CA ARG A 3 -22.99 11.31 -7.51
C ARG A 3 -21.89 11.23 -8.56
N VAL A 4 -20.99 12.22 -8.58
CA VAL A 4 -19.83 12.25 -9.50
C VAL A 4 -18.90 11.07 -9.24
N LEU A 5 -18.65 10.73 -7.97
CA LEU A 5 -17.76 9.62 -7.61
C LEU A 5 -18.33 8.28 -8.06
N ILE A 6 -19.58 7.97 -7.71
CA ILE A 6 -20.17 6.69 -8.10
C ILE A 6 -20.24 6.53 -9.62
N THR A 7 -20.63 7.56 -10.35
CA THR A 7 -20.69 7.51 -11.82
C THR A 7 -19.30 7.34 -12.44
N SER A 8 -18.28 7.99 -11.90
CA SER A 8 -16.89 7.81 -12.37
C SER A 8 -16.39 6.37 -12.18
N VAL A 9 -16.74 5.73 -11.05
CA VAL A 9 -16.41 4.33 -10.78
C VAL A 9 -17.17 3.37 -11.72
N VAL A 10 -18.44 3.64 -11.99
CA VAL A 10 -19.25 2.83 -12.93
C VAL A 10 -18.63 2.86 -14.33
N LEU A 11 -18.28 4.04 -14.82
CA LEU A 11 -17.66 4.19 -16.13
C LEU A 11 -16.30 3.51 -16.21
N ALA A 12 -15.46 3.66 -15.18
CA ALA A 12 -14.17 2.98 -15.12
C ALA A 12 -14.33 1.46 -15.13
N ALA A 13 -15.23 0.91 -14.31
CA ALA A 13 -15.49 -0.53 -14.25
C ALA A 13 -15.98 -1.08 -15.60
N LYS A 14 -16.94 -0.40 -16.24
CA LYS A 14 -17.46 -0.83 -17.55
C LYS A 14 -16.44 -0.73 -18.69
N PHE A 15 -15.47 0.18 -18.58
CA PHE A 15 -14.48 0.41 -19.62
C PHE A 15 -13.24 -0.47 -19.48
N PHE A 16 -12.78 -0.73 -18.25
CA PHE A 16 -11.54 -1.46 -17.98
C PHE A 16 -11.75 -2.90 -17.50
N ASP A 17 -12.89 -3.24 -16.88
CA ASP A 17 -13.12 -4.59 -16.34
C ASP A 17 -13.84 -5.49 -17.36
N ASP A 18 -13.34 -6.70 -17.55
CA ASP A 18 -14.02 -7.74 -18.36
C ASP A 18 -15.38 -8.15 -17.75
N HIS A 19 -15.52 -8.00 -16.43
CA HIS A 19 -16.71 -8.39 -15.67
C HIS A 19 -17.27 -7.19 -14.90
N TYR A 20 -18.38 -6.65 -15.38
CA TYR A 20 -19.07 -5.51 -14.77
C TYR A 20 -20.54 -5.84 -14.44
N PHE A 21 -21.14 -5.07 -13.53
CA PHE A 21 -22.53 -5.22 -13.14
C PHE A 21 -23.46 -4.27 -13.91
N ASN A 22 -24.77 -4.51 -13.84
CA ASN A 22 -25.74 -3.59 -14.44
C ASN A 22 -25.88 -2.28 -13.63
N ASN A 23 -26.44 -1.24 -14.25
CA ASN A 23 -26.65 0.05 -13.59
C ASN A 23 -27.56 -0.04 -12.37
N ALA A 24 -28.55 -0.92 -12.39
CA ALA A 24 -29.44 -1.12 -11.26
C ALA A 24 -28.69 -1.60 -10.00
N TYR A 25 -27.65 -2.42 -10.18
CA TYR A 25 -26.79 -2.88 -9.11
C TYR A 25 -25.95 -1.73 -8.54
N TYR A 26 -25.27 -0.97 -9.40
CA TYR A 26 -24.48 0.19 -8.96
C TYR A 26 -25.35 1.27 -8.32
N ALA A 27 -26.57 1.49 -8.83
CA ALA A 27 -27.56 2.38 -8.27
C ALA A 27 -27.97 1.94 -6.85
N LYS A 28 -28.20 0.64 -6.64
CA LYS A 28 -28.53 0.08 -5.33
C LYS A 28 -27.38 0.22 -4.33
N VAL A 29 -26.15 -0.07 -4.73
CA VAL A 29 -24.96 0.07 -3.87
C VAL A 29 -24.67 1.54 -3.56
N GLY A 30 -24.81 2.39 -4.56
CA GLY A 30 -24.62 3.83 -4.44
C GLY A 30 -25.81 4.56 -3.82
N GLY A 31 -26.92 3.91 -3.48
CA GLY A 31 -28.10 4.59 -2.92
C GLY A 31 -28.71 5.67 -3.85
N VAL A 32 -28.59 5.49 -5.16
CA VAL A 32 -29.12 6.40 -6.20
C VAL A 32 -30.28 5.70 -6.92
N PRO A 33 -31.35 6.41 -7.32
CA PRO A 33 -32.39 5.85 -8.18
C PRO A 33 -31.80 5.30 -9.50
N CYS A 34 -32.29 4.15 -9.96
CA CYS A 34 -31.79 3.52 -11.20
C CYS A 34 -31.92 4.44 -12.43
N ALA A 35 -33.04 5.15 -12.55
CA ALA A 35 -33.24 6.13 -13.64
C ALA A 35 -32.17 7.23 -13.63
N GLU A 36 -31.88 7.77 -12.44
CA GLU A 36 -30.86 8.80 -12.27
C GLU A 36 -29.45 8.26 -12.57
N MET A 37 -29.15 7.01 -12.20
CA MET A 37 -27.86 6.39 -12.56
C MET A 37 -27.66 6.31 -14.07
N ASN A 38 -28.72 5.98 -14.82
CA ASN A 38 -28.67 5.92 -16.28
C ASN A 38 -28.43 7.31 -16.89
N GLU A 39 -29.12 8.34 -16.39
CA GLU A 39 -28.94 9.72 -16.85
C GLU A 39 -27.53 10.22 -16.57
N LEU A 40 -27.03 10.00 -15.34
CA LEU A 40 -25.68 10.39 -14.94
C LEU A 40 -24.61 9.72 -15.79
N GLU A 41 -24.79 8.44 -16.14
CA GLU A 41 -23.84 7.74 -17.00
C GLU A 41 -23.72 8.41 -18.38
N VAL A 42 -24.85 8.72 -19.01
CA VAL A 42 -24.87 9.36 -20.33
C VAL A 42 -24.29 10.78 -20.25
N GLU A 43 -24.69 11.56 -19.25
CA GLU A 43 -24.17 12.92 -19.05
C GLU A 43 -22.65 12.92 -18.86
N TYR A 44 -22.13 12.00 -18.07
CA TYR A 44 -20.69 11.91 -17.80
C TYR A 44 -19.90 11.50 -19.06
N LEU A 45 -20.42 10.57 -19.86
CA LEU A 45 -19.81 10.19 -21.15
C LEU A 45 -19.76 11.36 -22.13
N LEU A 46 -20.82 12.18 -22.17
CA LEU A 46 -20.88 13.38 -22.98
C LEU A 46 -19.85 14.42 -22.49
N LEU A 47 -19.71 14.62 -21.19
CA LEU A 47 -18.71 15.53 -20.60
C LEU A 47 -17.27 15.11 -20.94
N LEU A 48 -17.00 13.81 -21.03
CA LEU A 48 -15.70 13.27 -21.43
C LEU A 48 -15.49 13.24 -22.96
N ASN A 49 -16.49 13.59 -23.77
CA ASN A 49 -16.48 13.36 -25.21
C ASN A 49 -16.10 11.91 -25.57
N PHE A 50 -16.56 10.94 -24.78
CA PHE A 50 -16.23 9.51 -24.91
C PHE A 50 -14.72 9.19 -24.86
N SER A 51 -13.89 10.07 -24.30
CA SER A 51 -12.47 9.82 -24.07
C SER A 51 -12.23 9.21 -22.68
N LEU A 52 -12.31 7.87 -22.57
CA LEU A 52 -12.12 7.14 -21.30
C LEU A 52 -10.74 6.46 -21.16
N HIS A 53 -9.98 6.38 -22.27
CA HIS A 53 -8.68 5.72 -22.26
C HIS A 53 -7.67 6.48 -21.39
N VAL A 54 -7.07 5.78 -20.44
CA VAL A 54 -6.00 6.29 -19.57
C VAL A 54 -4.77 5.41 -19.78
N SER A 55 -3.65 6.04 -20.15
CA SER A 55 -2.39 5.30 -20.30
C SER A 55 -1.83 4.89 -18.93
N SER A 56 -1.05 3.80 -18.90
CA SER A 56 -0.38 3.32 -17.68
C SER A 56 0.53 4.39 -17.06
N GLU A 57 1.17 5.23 -17.89
CA GLU A 57 2.00 6.35 -17.43
C GLU A 57 1.17 7.42 -16.70
N THR A 58 0.04 7.80 -17.28
CA THR A 58 -0.89 8.77 -16.69
C THR A 58 -1.44 8.27 -15.36
N TYR A 59 -1.87 7.00 -15.31
CA TYR A 59 -2.35 6.36 -14.09
C TYR A 59 -1.28 6.36 -13.00
N ALA A 60 -0.07 5.90 -13.32
CA ALA A 60 1.04 5.85 -12.37
C ALA A 60 1.37 7.24 -11.80
N ARG A 61 1.35 8.28 -12.63
CA ARG A 61 1.57 9.66 -12.17
C ARG A 61 0.53 10.09 -11.13
N TYR A 62 -0.75 10.03 -11.46
CA TYR A 62 -1.81 10.51 -10.56
C TYR A 62 -1.90 9.70 -9.28
N TYR A 63 -1.72 8.38 -9.38
CA TYR A 63 -1.66 7.52 -8.22
C TYR A 63 -0.50 7.92 -7.29
N ASN A 64 0.69 8.20 -7.83
CA ASN A 64 1.85 8.60 -7.04
C ASN A 64 1.64 9.94 -6.35
N GLU A 65 1.04 10.90 -7.03
CA GLU A 65 0.69 12.19 -6.44
C GLU A 65 -0.27 12.00 -5.24
N LEU A 66 -1.29 11.16 -5.40
CA LEU A 66 -2.26 10.86 -4.33
C LEU A 66 -1.62 10.11 -3.15
N ALA A 67 -0.82 9.07 -3.42
CA ALA A 67 -0.16 8.26 -2.40
C ALA A 67 0.82 9.09 -1.55
N ASN A 68 1.58 9.98 -2.19
CA ASN A 68 2.47 10.88 -1.48
C ASN A 68 1.67 11.88 -0.64
N HIS A 69 0.61 12.49 -1.19
CA HIS A 69 -0.23 13.42 -0.44
C HIS A 69 -0.89 12.77 0.78
N TYR A 70 -1.36 11.52 0.67
CA TYR A 70 -1.91 10.78 1.79
C TYR A 70 -0.89 10.62 2.92
N MET A 71 0.37 10.30 2.62
CA MET A 71 1.42 10.19 3.64
C MET A 71 1.77 11.51 4.32
N PHE A 72 1.87 12.60 3.55
CA PHE A 72 2.14 13.92 4.11
C PHE A 72 0.97 14.48 4.92
N SER A 73 -0.28 14.16 4.53
CA SER A 73 -1.48 14.59 5.22
C SER A 73 -1.89 13.67 6.39
N SER A 74 -1.51 12.39 6.36
CA SER A 74 -1.72 11.48 7.48
C SER A 74 -0.78 11.95 8.60
N ALA A 75 -1.35 12.38 9.72
CA ALA A 75 -0.68 13.00 10.85
C ALA A 75 0.28 12.08 11.63
N LEU A 76 0.91 11.11 10.97
CA LEU A 76 2.04 10.38 11.53
C LEU A 76 3.26 11.29 11.45
N PRO A 77 3.92 11.60 12.57
CA PRO A 77 5.17 12.33 12.51
C PRO A 77 6.15 11.54 11.63
N PRO A 78 6.81 12.18 10.64
CA PRO A 78 7.78 11.49 9.82
C PRO A 78 8.80 10.83 10.74
N SER A 79 9.08 9.55 10.49
CA SER A 79 10.07 8.81 11.29
C SER A 79 11.38 9.59 11.30
N PRO A 80 11.99 9.88 12.46
CA PRO A 80 13.25 10.62 12.53
C PRO A 80 14.41 9.83 11.89
N TYR A 81 14.21 8.53 11.61
CA TYR A 81 15.23 7.64 11.07
C TYR A 81 15.08 7.40 9.56
N TYR A 82 13.86 7.39 9.02
CA TYR A 82 13.62 7.03 7.63
C TYR A 82 12.50 7.87 6.99
N GLN A 83 12.74 8.33 5.77
CA GLN A 83 11.75 8.92 4.89
C GLN A 83 11.18 7.84 3.96
N LEU A 84 9.86 7.73 3.90
CA LEU A 84 9.17 6.80 3.00
C LEU A 84 8.79 7.52 1.70
N ARG A 85 9.08 6.89 0.56
CA ARG A 85 8.61 7.31 -0.75
C ARG A 85 7.80 6.18 -1.35
N HIS A 86 6.58 6.52 -1.76
CA HIS A 86 5.68 5.59 -2.40
C HIS A 86 5.54 5.95 -3.87
N PHE A 87 5.66 4.95 -4.74
CA PHE A 87 5.40 5.12 -6.17
C PHE A 87 4.99 3.82 -6.84
N VAL A 88 4.30 3.94 -7.96
CA VAL A 88 3.97 2.87 -8.89
C VAL A 88 5.04 2.83 -9.96
N ALA A 89 5.57 1.64 -10.22
CA ALA A 89 6.52 1.38 -11.29
C ALA A 89 6.15 0.09 -12.04
N PRO A 90 6.63 -0.08 -13.28
CA PRO A 90 6.48 -1.34 -14.01
C PRO A 90 7.09 -2.50 -13.24
N ASP A 91 6.43 -3.66 -13.27
CA ASP A 91 6.93 -4.90 -12.70
C ASP A 91 8.20 -5.33 -13.47
N PRO A 92 9.36 -5.52 -12.80
CA PRO A 92 10.56 -6.04 -13.46
C PRO A 92 10.40 -7.49 -13.95
N SER A 93 9.41 -8.23 -13.45
CA SER A 93 9.19 -9.64 -13.77
C SER A 93 8.10 -9.88 -14.82
N GLN A 94 7.17 -8.93 -15.01
CA GLN A 94 6.07 -9.04 -15.97
C GLN A 94 5.94 -7.76 -16.80
N GLN A 95 6.07 -7.88 -18.12
CA GLN A 95 5.89 -6.75 -19.04
C GLN A 95 4.44 -6.28 -19.00
N GLY A 96 4.24 -4.99 -18.65
CA GLY A 96 2.93 -4.33 -18.65
C GLY A 96 2.24 -4.24 -17.27
N ALA A 97 2.64 -5.06 -16.29
CA ALA A 97 2.08 -4.99 -14.95
C ALA A 97 2.66 -3.82 -14.15
N LEU A 98 1.85 -3.18 -13.30
CA LEU A 98 2.27 -2.11 -12.41
C LEU A 98 2.36 -2.61 -10.96
N VAL A 99 3.37 -2.15 -10.22
CA VAL A 99 3.65 -2.57 -8.84
C VAL A 99 3.77 -1.35 -7.96
N TYR A 100 3.12 -1.40 -6.79
CA TYR A 100 3.28 -0.37 -5.77
C TYR A 100 4.57 -0.64 -4.98
N VAL A 101 5.50 0.31 -5.06
CA VAL A 101 6.80 0.24 -4.42
C VAL A 101 6.83 1.23 -3.26
N THR A 102 7.21 0.71 -2.10
CA THR A 102 7.55 1.52 -0.93
C THR A 102 9.05 1.46 -0.72
N GLU A 103 9.72 2.61 -0.90
CA GLU A 103 11.15 2.75 -0.62
C GLU A 103 11.36 3.56 0.66
N SER A 104 12.16 3.04 1.58
CA SER A 104 12.65 3.78 2.73
C SER A 104 14.04 4.33 2.47
N PHE A 105 14.22 5.61 2.75
CA PHE A 105 15.49 6.33 2.65
C PHE A 105 15.92 6.76 4.05
N PRO A 106 17.17 6.51 4.48
CA PRO A 106 17.66 7.04 5.74
C PRO A 106 17.67 8.57 5.71
N THR A 107 17.11 9.22 6.73
CA THR A 107 17.33 10.65 6.96
C THR A 107 18.73 10.79 7.57
N ALA A 108 19.72 11.27 6.82
CA ALA A 108 21.13 11.28 7.23
C ALA A 108 21.43 12.11 8.50
N PRO A 109 22.60 11.91 9.14
CA PRO A 109 23.14 10.69 9.72
C PRO A 109 22.91 10.66 11.25
N GLN A 110 22.79 9.47 11.82
CA GLN A 110 22.66 9.31 13.27
C GLN A 110 23.90 9.87 14.00
N PRO A 111 23.74 10.61 15.12
CA PRO A 111 24.88 10.93 15.97
C PRO A 111 25.49 9.61 16.46
N SER A 112 26.77 9.42 16.16
CA SER A 112 27.58 8.30 16.63
C SER A 112 27.70 8.37 18.16
N GLY A 113 26.73 7.81 18.86
CA GLY A 113 26.74 7.58 20.30
C GLY A 113 26.14 6.20 20.59
N PRO A 114 26.67 5.45 21.56
CA PRO A 114 26.14 4.13 21.87
C PRO A 114 24.67 4.25 22.30
N LEU A 115 23.78 3.57 21.58
CA LEU A 115 22.37 3.42 21.94
C LEU A 115 22.29 2.72 23.30
N ALA A 116 22.14 3.51 24.37
CA ALA A 116 21.77 2.99 25.67
C ALA A 116 20.31 2.53 25.58
N MET A 117 20.12 1.21 25.42
CA MET A 117 18.84 0.56 25.66
C MET A 117 18.37 0.89 27.09
N PRO A 118 17.14 1.40 27.30
CA PRO A 118 16.56 1.44 28.63
C PRO A 118 16.39 0.00 29.15
N PRO A 119 16.69 -0.30 30.42
CA PRO A 119 16.51 -1.64 30.94
C PRO A 119 15.01 -1.99 30.94
N LEU A 120 14.66 -3.08 30.25
CA LEU A 120 13.36 -3.74 30.36
C LEU A 120 13.12 -4.12 31.83
N ARG A 121 12.21 -3.39 32.48
CA ARG A 121 11.70 -3.71 33.82
C ARG A 121 11.01 -5.07 33.75
N ARG A 122 11.68 -6.10 34.24
CA ARG A 122 11.13 -7.45 34.42
C ARG A 122 10.07 -7.36 35.51
N THR A 123 8.81 -7.58 35.16
CA THR A 123 7.75 -7.85 36.14
C THR A 123 8.05 -9.20 36.78
N THR A 124 8.54 -9.19 38.01
CA THR A 124 8.58 -10.38 38.86
C THR A 124 7.21 -10.55 39.48
N GLU A 125 6.43 -11.48 38.92
CA GLU A 125 5.34 -12.12 39.65
C GLU A 125 5.94 -13.23 40.55
N ASP A 126 5.24 -13.45 41.64
CA ASP A 126 5.65 -13.98 42.92
C ASP A 126 5.69 -15.52 43.00
N GLY A 127 6.54 -16.07 43.89
CA GLY A 127 6.29 -17.33 44.60
C GLY A 127 6.81 -18.68 44.04
N GLY A 128 7.84 -19.24 44.70
CA GLY A 128 7.77 -20.61 45.28
C GLY A 128 8.21 -21.85 44.47
N ASP A 129 9.39 -22.38 44.86
CA ASP A 129 9.77 -23.80 44.98
C ASP A 129 9.98 -24.75 43.76
N ALA A 130 11.27 -25.05 43.56
CA ALA A 130 11.91 -26.37 43.39
C ALA A 130 11.54 -27.37 42.24
N MET A 131 12.59 -27.64 41.44
CA MET A 131 12.97 -28.73 40.50
C MET A 131 12.54 -30.19 40.83
N PRO A 132 12.81 -31.24 39.98
CA PRO A 132 13.63 -31.28 38.75
C PRO A 132 13.21 -32.20 37.55
N ALA A 133 14.00 -32.06 36.47
CA ALA A 133 14.49 -33.07 35.50
C ALA A 133 13.63 -33.51 34.28
N THR A 134 14.17 -33.30 33.06
CA THR A 134 14.80 -34.37 32.22
C THR A 134 14.80 -34.03 30.72
N ALA A 135 16.00 -34.14 30.13
CA ALA A 135 16.40 -34.49 28.74
C ALA A 135 15.86 -33.74 27.50
N GLY A 136 16.79 -33.43 26.59
CA GLY A 136 16.55 -33.68 25.16
C GLY A 136 17.07 -32.65 24.16
N ASN A 137 18.31 -32.87 23.70
CA ASN A 137 18.87 -32.55 22.39
C ASN A 137 19.16 -31.09 22.00
N GLY A 138 20.45 -30.76 22.06
CA GLY A 138 21.06 -29.69 21.29
C GLY A 138 21.46 -30.15 19.89
N ILE A 139 21.37 -29.22 18.93
CA ILE A 139 22.27 -29.14 17.78
C ILE A 139 22.66 -27.67 17.66
N ALA A 140 23.95 -27.38 17.83
CA ALA A 140 24.56 -26.09 17.55
C ALA A 140 24.83 -25.97 16.05
N CYS A 141 24.62 -24.78 15.47
CA CYS A 141 25.31 -24.42 14.22
C CYS A 141 25.56 -22.92 14.14
N THR A 142 26.80 -22.57 14.50
CA THR A 142 27.71 -21.57 13.94
C THR A 142 27.22 -20.17 13.55
N LYS A 143 27.86 -19.20 14.21
CA LYS A 143 28.10 -17.83 13.76
C LYS A 143 28.52 -17.80 12.28
N SER A 144 27.83 -17.00 11.47
CA SER A 144 28.39 -16.45 10.23
C SER A 144 28.20 -14.94 10.22
N SER A 145 29.31 -14.28 10.56
CA SER A 145 29.62 -12.90 10.20
C SER A 145 29.42 -12.71 8.69
N GLN A 146 28.50 -11.84 8.28
CA GLN A 146 28.60 -11.18 6.99
C GLN A 146 28.24 -9.69 7.11
N ARG A 147 29.13 -8.92 6.48
CA ARG A 147 29.34 -7.48 6.50
C ARG A 147 28.09 -6.66 6.17
N ALA A 148 28.00 -5.51 6.84
CA ALA A 148 27.12 -4.42 6.48
C ALA A 148 27.32 -4.01 5.01
N SER A 149 26.31 -4.23 4.19
CA SER A 149 26.04 -3.42 3.01
C SER A 149 24.65 -2.83 3.22
N GLY A 150 24.50 -1.53 3.05
CA GLY A 150 23.23 -0.82 3.24
C GLY A 150 22.21 -1.31 2.21
N GLN A 151 21.50 -2.39 2.55
CA GLN A 151 20.50 -2.98 1.69
C GLN A 151 19.22 -2.15 1.81
N LYS A 152 18.93 -1.39 0.73
CA LYS A 152 17.66 -0.71 0.50
C LYS A 152 16.54 -1.76 0.59
N ARG A 153 15.84 -1.82 1.72
CA ARG A 153 14.72 -2.75 1.92
C ARG A 153 13.55 -2.26 1.06
N ARG A 154 13.44 -2.77 -0.15
CA ARG A 154 12.31 -2.53 -1.05
C ARG A 154 11.19 -3.48 -0.69
N SER A 155 9.99 -2.95 -0.45
CA SER A 155 8.76 -3.74 -0.38
C SER A 155 7.90 -3.38 -1.58
N ALA A 156 7.44 -4.38 -2.31
CA ALA A 156 6.72 -4.22 -3.57
C ALA A 156 5.46 -5.10 -3.53
N VAL A 157 4.30 -4.51 -3.77
CA VAL A 157 3.00 -5.19 -3.81
C VAL A 157 2.43 -5.04 -5.21
N ALA A 158 2.15 -6.16 -5.89
CA ALA A 158 1.57 -6.16 -7.22
C ALA A 158 0.20 -5.48 -7.20
N LEU A 159 -0.01 -4.51 -8.10
CA LEU A 159 -1.34 -3.99 -8.38
C LEU A 159 -1.87 -4.87 -9.50
N GLY A 160 -2.90 -5.67 -9.25
CA GLY A 160 -3.50 -6.59 -10.22
C GLY A 160 -4.25 -5.88 -11.35
N VAL A 161 -3.68 -4.82 -11.93
CA VAL A 161 -4.19 -4.10 -13.09
C VAL A 161 -3.43 -4.59 -14.31
N ASN A 162 -4.08 -5.45 -15.09
CA ASN A 162 -3.65 -5.79 -16.43
C ASN A 162 -4.19 -4.67 -17.34
N ALA A 163 -3.27 -3.90 -17.95
CA ALA A 163 -3.60 -2.90 -18.96
C ALA A 163 -3.47 -3.50 -20.37
#